data_AF-A0A6P5K279-F1
#
_entry.id   AF-A0A6P5K279-F1
#
_cell.length_a   1.000
_cell.length_b   1.000
_cell.length_c   1.000
_cell.angle_alpha   90.00
_cell.angle_beta   90.00
_cell.angle_gamma   90.00
#
_symmetry.space_group_name_H-M   'P 1'
#
loop_
_entity.id
_entity.type
_entity.pdbx_description
1 polymer ?
#
loop_
_entity_poly.entity_id
_entity_poly.type
_entity_poly.pdbx_seq_one_letter_code
_entity_poly.pdbx_strand_id
1 'polypeptide(L)'
;MWALRVALAQLRPRPQRGPQRDAARRAASSASRSAAGGAAGVRALVYAQHGEPVKVVELKTLELSSLGRSDVRMKMLAAPVNPADINMIQGTYGIHPELPAIGGNEGVGQVVEVGSAVTGVKPGDWVIPADMNLATLSVNPCTAYRLLSDFEQLRPGDSIIQNAANSGVGQAVIQIAAALGLRTINVVRDRPDLQKLTDRLKDLGAEHVFTEEAMRKPEMKDFFKNFPRPRLALNCVGGRSSTELMRHLGYSGTMVTYGGMAKQPVTASVSSFIFKDIKLRGFWVSQWKKDKGTESPPLTSGPAYETQKNEVVNAGFQFWWQRRERENWRAQQGQPSHNHHIPPQPRKMPARGERVDRGNI
;
A
#
# COMPACT_ATOMS: atom_id res chain seq x y z
N MET A 1 17.05 -12.55 -10.77
CA MET A 1 17.30 -12.13 -9.38
C MET A 1 16.89 -10.66 -9.28
N TRP A 2 16.05 -10.28 -8.32
CA TRP A 2 15.58 -8.88 -8.16
C TRP A 2 16.26 -8.32 -6.91
N ALA A 3 16.96 -7.19 -7.00
CA ALA A 3 17.53 -6.50 -5.85
C ALA A 3 17.27 -4.99 -6.02
N LEU A 4 16.65 -4.38 -5.02
CA LEU A 4 16.45 -2.94 -4.96
C LEU A 4 17.42 -2.38 -3.92
N ARG A 5 18.10 -1.30 -4.29
CA ARG A 5 19.06 -0.59 -3.46
C ARG A 5 18.32 0.35 -2.51
N VAL A 6 18.60 0.29 -1.21
CA VAL A 6 18.37 1.40 -0.28
C VAL A 6 19.75 1.96 0.05
N ALA A 7 20.04 3.17 -0.42
CA ALA A 7 21.23 3.92 -0.02
C ALA A 7 20.86 5.40 0.10
N LEU A 8 20.89 5.92 1.32
CA LEU A 8 20.98 7.35 1.60
C LEU A 8 22.44 7.79 1.34
N ALA A 9 22.72 8.49 0.24
CA ALA A 9 23.82 9.45 0.16
C ALA A 9 23.79 10.26 -1.15
N GLN A 10 23.93 11.57 -0.97
CA GLN A 10 23.99 12.64 -1.97
C GLN A 10 25.03 12.36 -3.08
N LEU A 11 24.63 12.52 -4.34
CA LEU A 11 25.56 12.54 -5.47
C LEU A 11 26.20 13.93 -5.58
N ARG A 12 27.52 14.03 -5.35
CA ARG A 12 28.32 15.16 -5.82
C ARG A 12 29.14 14.75 -7.05
N PRO A 13 29.23 15.58 -8.10
CA PRO A 13 30.08 15.27 -9.25
C PRO A 13 31.57 15.41 -8.90
N ARG A 14 32.39 14.48 -9.39
CA ARG A 14 33.86 14.55 -9.30
C ARG A 14 34.43 15.52 -10.36
N PRO A 15 35.53 16.23 -10.06
CA PRO A 15 36.20 17.09 -11.04
C PRO A 15 37.08 16.27 -12.00
N GLN A 16 37.22 16.78 -13.22
CA GLN A 16 38.06 16.21 -14.29
C GLN A 16 39.55 16.26 -13.91
N ARG A 17 40.29 15.17 -14.19
CA ARG A 17 41.76 15.11 -14.10
C ARG A 17 42.38 15.17 -15.49
N GLY A 18 43.35 16.08 -15.68
CA GLY A 18 44.29 16.09 -16.80
C GLY A 18 45.45 15.09 -16.61
N PRO A 19 46.29 14.88 -17.64
CA PRO A 19 47.20 13.73 -17.71
C PRO A 19 48.63 14.08 -17.24
N GLN A 20 49.34 13.10 -16.66
CA GLN A 20 50.71 12.73 -17.10
C GLN A 20 51.38 11.61 -16.29
N ARG A 21 52.04 10.74 -17.08
CA ARG A 21 53.38 10.13 -16.95
C ARG A 21 53.55 8.71 -16.36
N ASP A 22 54.03 7.87 -17.27
CA ASP A 22 54.59 6.53 -17.15
C ASP A 22 55.88 6.45 -16.32
N ALA A 23 56.07 5.32 -15.64
CA ALA A 23 57.36 4.65 -15.52
C ALA A 23 57.15 3.14 -15.26
N ALA A 24 57.86 2.31 -16.03
CA ALA A 24 57.70 0.86 -16.13
C ALA A 24 58.64 0.07 -15.19
N ARG A 25 58.22 -1.14 -14.75
CA ARG A 25 58.83 -2.46 -15.13
C ARG A 25 58.35 -3.64 -14.25
N ARG A 26 57.76 -4.65 -14.93
CA ARG A 26 57.95 -6.14 -14.90
C ARG A 26 58.76 -6.74 -13.73
N ALA A 27 58.49 -7.92 -13.17
CA ALA A 27 57.63 -9.07 -13.49
C ALA A 27 57.56 -10.01 -12.26
N ALA A 28 56.47 -10.78 -12.11
CA ALA A 28 56.51 -12.24 -11.91
C ALA A 28 55.08 -12.77 -11.67
N SER A 29 54.71 -13.72 -12.54
CA SER A 29 53.44 -14.42 -12.62
C SER A 29 53.23 -15.40 -11.46
N SER A 30 52.10 -15.29 -10.77
CA SER A 30 51.38 -16.46 -10.27
C SER A 30 49.90 -16.30 -10.66
N ALA A 31 49.48 -17.08 -11.65
CA ALA A 31 48.13 -17.07 -12.15
C ALA A 31 47.21 -17.77 -11.14
N SER A 32 46.68 -17.04 -10.17
CA SER A 32 45.41 -17.42 -9.55
C SER A 32 44.32 -17.15 -10.58
N ARG A 33 43.72 -18.21 -11.13
CA ARG A 33 42.50 -18.13 -11.92
C ARG A 33 41.39 -17.56 -11.04
N SER A 34 41.32 -16.23 -10.97
CA SER A 34 40.10 -15.52 -10.61
C SER A 34 39.08 -15.94 -11.66
N ALA A 35 38.13 -16.76 -11.24
CA ALA A 35 36.90 -16.93 -11.98
C ALA A 35 36.33 -15.51 -12.15
N ALA A 36 36.38 -15.00 -13.38
CA ALA A 36 35.63 -13.83 -13.78
C ALA A 36 34.15 -14.24 -13.72
N GLY A 37 33.58 -14.21 -12.51
CA GLY A 37 32.16 -14.18 -12.31
C GLY A 37 31.69 -12.85 -12.88
N GLY A 38 31.24 -12.85 -14.13
CA GLY A 38 30.55 -11.70 -14.70
C GLY A 38 29.48 -11.26 -13.70
N ALA A 39 29.53 -9.99 -13.30
CA ALA A 39 28.56 -9.43 -12.37
C ALA A 39 27.17 -9.75 -12.93
N ALA A 40 26.43 -10.60 -12.23
CA ALA A 40 25.10 -11.00 -12.66
C ALA A 40 24.22 -9.75 -12.57
N GLY A 41 23.92 -9.15 -13.73
CA GLY A 41 23.09 -7.95 -13.81
C GLY A 41 21.75 -8.15 -13.10
N VAL A 42 21.32 -7.14 -12.35
CA VAL A 42 20.06 -7.15 -11.61
C VAL A 42 18.98 -6.48 -12.43
N ARG A 43 17.77 -7.05 -12.42
CA ARG A 43 16.64 -6.44 -13.14
C ARG A 43 15.89 -5.48 -12.24
N ALA A 44 15.50 -4.33 -12.79
CA ALA A 44 14.68 -3.33 -12.14
C ALA A 44 13.69 -2.69 -13.13
N LEU A 45 12.54 -2.23 -12.62
CA LEU A 45 11.59 -1.42 -13.38
C LEU A 45 11.96 0.05 -13.18
N VAL A 46 12.46 0.69 -14.24
CA VAL A 46 13.04 2.04 -14.19
C VAL A 46 12.19 2.99 -15.04
N TYR A 47 12.00 4.22 -14.56
CA TYR A 47 11.40 5.30 -15.33
C TYR A 47 12.35 6.51 -15.36
N ALA A 48 12.62 7.03 -16.56
CA ALA A 48 13.53 8.16 -16.78
C ALA A 48 12.81 9.51 -16.92
N GLN A 49 11.49 9.48 -17.02
CA GLN A 49 10.61 10.62 -17.11
C GLN A 49 9.26 10.30 -16.46
N HIS A 50 8.54 11.32 -16.03
CA HIS A 50 7.17 11.15 -15.54
C HIS A 50 6.19 10.87 -16.69
N GLY A 51 5.12 10.11 -16.39
CA GLY A 51 4.05 9.87 -17.34
C GLY A 51 3.19 8.65 -17.00
N GLU A 52 2.36 8.21 -17.96
CA GLU A 52 1.55 7.01 -17.79
C GLU A 52 2.46 5.79 -17.57
N PRO A 53 2.30 5.01 -16.48
CA PRO A 53 3.26 3.97 -16.11
C PRO A 53 3.55 2.96 -17.22
N VAL A 54 2.52 2.61 -18.00
CA VAL A 54 2.64 1.68 -19.14
C VAL A 54 3.51 2.21 -20.28
N LYS A 55 3.75 3.52 -20.34
CA LYS A 55 4.56 4.18 -21.38
C LYS A 55 5.98 4.50 -20.92
N VAL A 56 6.18 4.75 -19.63
CA VAL A 56 7.46 5.29 -19.11
C VAL A 56 8.27 4.30 -18.28
N VAL A 57 7.67 3.20 -17.84
CA VAL A 57 8.36 2.17 -17.04
C VAL A 57 8.94 1.10 -17.96
N GLU A 58 10.25 0.90 -17.85
CA GLU A 58 11.01 -0.06 -18.63
C GLU A 58 11.71 -1.08 -17.72
N LEU A 59 11.76 -2.34 -18.14
CA LEU A 59 12.59 -3.34 -17.49
C LEU A 59 14.05 -3.14 -17.94
N LYS A 60 14.93 -2.77 -16.99
CA LYS A 60 16.36 -2.59 -17.24
C LYS A 60 17.20 -3.57 -16.44
N THR A 61 18.33 -3.97 -17.03
CA THR A 61 19.40 -4.65 -16.31
C THR A 61 20.37 -3.60 -15.79
N LEU A 62 20.64 -3.63 -14.49
CA LEU A 62 21.49 -2.71 -13.76
C LEU A 62 22.67 -3.45 -13.16
N GLU A 63 23.80 -2.76 -13.08
CA GLU A 63 24.98 -3.24 -12.37
C GLU A 63 24.82 -3.03 -10.86
N LEU A 64 25.17 -4.05 -10.07
CA LEU A 64 25.17 -3.94 -8.62
C LEU A 64 26.38 -3.13 -8.16
N SER A 65 26.13 -2.03 -7.45
CA SER A 65 27.19 -1.29 -6.75
C SER A 65 27.82 -2.13 -5.65
N SER A 66 29.10 -1.90 -5.34
CA SER A 66 29.76 -2.50 -4.18
C SER A 66 29.02 -2.17 -2.88
N LEU A 67 29.05 -3.09 -1.93
CA LEU A 67 28.37 -2.92 -0.65
C LEU A 67 29.18 -2.01 0.28
N GLY A 68 28.58 -0.91 0.73
CA GLY A 68 29.17 -0.03 1.73
C GLY A 68 29.23 -0.67 3.11
N ARG A 69 30.02 -0.08 4.02
CA ARG A 69 30.24 -0.61 5.38
C ARG A 69 28.97 -0.70 6.23
N SER A 70 28.02 0.21 6.02
CA SER A 70 26.75 0.26 6.74
C SER A 70 25.55 -0.16 5.89
N ASP A 71 25.80 -0.65 4.68
CA ASP A 71 24.74 -1.00 3.73
C ASP A 71 24.26 -2.43 3.97
N VAL A 72 23.01 -2.68 3.60
CA VAL A 72 22.43 -4.02 3.54
C VAL A 72 22.02 -4.30 2.11
N ARG A 73 22.47 -5.44 1.57
CA ARG A 73 21.99 -5.96 0.29
C ARG A 73 20.87 -6.94 0.54
N MET A 74 19.76 -6.73 -0.15
CA MET A 74 18.62 -7.62 -0.07
C MET A 74 18.18 -8.09 -1.46
N LYS A 75 17.66 -9.31 -1.51
CA LYS A 75 16.95 -9.87 -2.64
C LYS A 75 15.47 -9.65 -2.44
N MET A 76 14.83 -8.87 -3.31
CA MET A 76 13.39 -8.65 -3.28
C MET A 76 12.65 -9.97 -3.51
N LEU A 77 11.74 -10.29 -2.61
CA LEU A 77 10.86 -11.46 -2.69
C LEU A 77 9.52 -11.08 -3.31
N ALA A 78 8.95 -9.94 -2.88
CA ALA A 78 7.72 -9.39 -3.42
C ALA A 78 7.67 -7.86 -3.24
N ALA A 79 7.01 -7.17 -4.17
CA ALA A 79 6.73 -5.74 -4.13
C ALA A 79 5.31 -5.51 -4.68
N PRO A 80 4.37 -4.97 -3.88
CA PRO A 80 3.03 -4.66 -4.36
C PRO A 80 3.02 -3.39 -5.22
N VAL A 81 1.91 -3.18 -5.94
CA VAL A 81 1.65 -1.96 -6.69
C VAL A 81 0.50 -1.21 -6.01
N ASN A 82 0.80 -0.02 -5.50
CA ASN A 82 -0.12 0.87 -4.82
C ASN A 82 -0.43 2.12 -5.66
N PRO A 83 -1.55 2.83 -5.41
CA PRO A 83 -1.84 4.11 -6.06
C PRO A 83 -0.72 5.15 -5.89
N ALA A 84 0.00 5.15 -4.77
CA ALA A 84 1.14 6.04 -4.56
C ALA A 84 2.29 5.77 -5.55
N ASP A 85 2.55 4.51 -5.91
CA ASP A 85 3.56 4.15 -6.91
C ASP A 85 3.17 4.72 -8.27
N ILE A 86 1.90 4.55 -8.64
CA ILE A 86 1.34 5.08 -9.89
C ILE A 86 1.43 6.61 -9.92
N ASN A 87 1.00 7.28 -8.86
CA ASN A 87 1.02 8.75 -8.78
C ASN A 87 2.46 9.30 -8.79
N MET A 88 3.42 8.60 -8.18
CA MET A 88 4.83 8.98 -8.17
C MET A 88 5.44 8.88 -9.57
N ILE A 89 5.15 7.78 -10.29
CA ILE A 89 5.57 7.61 -11.69
C ILE A 89 4.91 8.69 -12.58
N GLN A 90 3.64 8.99 -12.36
CA GLN A 90 2.91 10.05 -13.08
C GLN A 90 3.37 11.47 -12.72
N GLY A 91 4.20 11.65 -11.68
CA GLY A 91 4.65 12.98 -11.25
C GLY A 91 3.58 13.80 -10.52
N THR A 92 2.58 13.14 -9.93
CA THR A 92 1.46 13.79 -9.22
C THR A 92 1.46 13.52 -7.71
N TYR A 93 2.47 12.83 -7.20
CA TYR A 93 2.64 12.54 -5.78
C TYR A 93 3.45 13.62 -5.07
N GLY A 94 3.23 13.86 -3.78
CA GLY A 94 3.92 14.91 -3.02
C GLY A 94 5.43 14.67 -2.75
N ILE A 95 5.97 13.55 -3.24
CA ILE A 95 7.41 13.21 -3.15
C ILE A 95 7.85 12.74 -4.54
N HIS A 96 8.93 13.33 -5.04
CA HIS A 96 9.51 13.01 -6.34
C HIS A 96 10.96 12.50 -6.16
N PRO A 97 11.24 11.24 -6.49
CA PRO A 97 12.62 10.76 -6.62
C PRO A 97 13.36 11.47 -7.77
N GLU A 98 14.67 11.62 -7.66
CA GLU A 98 15.51 12.04 -8.78
C GLU A 98 15.46 11.00 -9.90
N LEU A 99 15.33 11.48 -11.15
CA LEU A 99 15.25 10.63 -12.32
C LEU A 99 16.66 10.38 -12.92
N PRO A 100 16.93 9.17 -13.45
CA PRO A 100 16.04 8.01 -13.54
C PRO A 100 15.84 7.31 -12.18
N ALA A 101 14.61 6.88 -11.91
CA ALA A 101 14.22 6.26 -10.65
C ALA A 101 13.72 4.82 -10.85
N ILE A 102 13.84 4.00 -9.80
CA ILE A 102 13.27 2.65 -9.75
C ILE A 102 11.85 2.74 -9.16
N GLY A 103 10.88 2.12 -9.84
CA GLY A 103 9.49 2.11 -9.39
C GLY A 103 9.25 1.22 -8.18
N GLY A 104 8.19 1.55 -7.43
CA GLY A 104 7.74 0.81 -6.26
C GLY A 104 8.29 1.39 -4.97
N ASN A 105 7.40 1.67 -4.03
CA ASN A 105 7.75 2.18 -2.71
C ASN A 105 7.71 1.11 -1.62
N GLU A 106 7.24 -0.09 -1.94
CA GLU A 106 6.90 -1.12 -0.95
C GLU A 106 7.46 -2.49 -1.36
N GLY A 107 7.84 -3.31 -0.38
CA GLY A 107 8.19 -4.70 -0.62
C GLY A 107 8.84 -5.40 0.57
N VAL A 108 9.00 -6.71 0.44
CA VAL A 108 9.72 -7.57 1.38
C VAL A 108 10.91 -8.20 0.66
N GLY A 109 12.06 -8.17 1.32
CA GLY A 109 13.30 -8.74 0.81
C GLY A 109 13.94 -9.66 1.83
N GLN A 110 14.77 -10.58 1.36
CA GLN A 110 15.67 -11.35 2.21
C GLN A 110 17.05 -10.70 2.17
N VAL A 111 17.66 -10.49 3.33
CA VAL A 111 19.05 -10.02 3.44
C VAL A 111 19.96 -11.09 2.82
N VAL A 112 20.80 -10.69 1.88
CA VAL A 112 21.78 -11.58 1.22
C VAL A 112 23.22 -11.23 1.60
N GLU A 113 23.48 -9.99 1.98
CA GLU A 113 24.81 -9.50 2.33
C GLU A 113 24.68 -8.28 3.23
N VAL A 114 25.59 -8.11 4.18
CA VAL A 114 25.62 -6.98 5.10
C VAL A 114 27.01 -6.36 5.13
N GLY A 115 27.09 -5.04 5.22
CA GLY A 115 28.33 -4.32 5.41
C GLY A 115 28.97 -4.63 6.76
N SER A 116 30.28 -4.42 6.87
CA SER A 116 31.06 -4.81 8.05
C SER A 116 30.69 -4.10 9.36
N ALA A 117 29.96 -2.98 9.30
CA ALA A 117 29.48 -2.24 10.47
C ALA A 117 28.01 -2.56 10.84
N VAL A 118 27.32 -3.40 10.06
CA VAL A 118 25.92 -3.75 10.30
C VAL A 118 25.82 -4.84 11.36
N THR A 119 25.11 -4.55 12.45
CA THR A 119 24.87 -5.50 13.56
C THR A 119 23.39 -5.81 13.80
N GLY A 120 22.48 -4.99 13.28
CA GLY A 120 21.03 -5.11 13.54
C GLY A 120 20.29 -6.16 12.70
N VAL A 121 20.90 -6.66 11.62
CA VAL A 121 20.35 -7.70 10.73
C VAL A 121 21.47 -8.60 10.20
N LYS A 122 21.15 -9.82 9.79
CA LYS A 122 22.10 -10.78 9.19
C LYS A 122 21.56 -11.42 7.91
N PRO A 123 22.44 -11.95 7.04
CA PRO A 123 22.00 -12.74 5.89
C PRO A 123 21.00 -13.83 6.28
N GLY A 124 19.94 -13.97 5.48
CA GLY A 124 18.82 -14.86 5.74
C GLY A 124 17.60 -14.17 6.36
N ASP A 125 17.78 -13.07 7.09
CA ASP A 125 16.68 -12.32 7.70
C ASP A 125 15.73 -11.76 6.65
N TRP A 126 14.43 -11.72 6.96
CA TRP A 126 13.44 -11.03 6.15
C TRP A 126 13.29 -9.59 6.64
N VAL A 127 13.42 -8.66 5.71
CA VAL A 127 13.40 -7.22 5.98
C VAL A 127 12.40 -6.51 5.08
N ILE A 128 11.94 -5.37 5.57
CA ILE A 128 11.07 -4.43 4.87
C ILE A 128 11.77 -3.07 4.88
N PRO A 129 11.79 -2.30 3.78
CA PRO A 129 12.57 -1.06 3.74
C PRO A 129 12.00 0.02 4.68
N ALA A 130 12.82 0.60 5.55
CA ALA A 130 12.39 1.60 6.53
C ALA A 130 11.92 2.92 5.91
N ASP A 131 12.68 3.44 4.93
CA ASP A 131 12.43 4.74 4.30
C ASP A 131 11.63 4.65 2.99
N MET A 132 11.57 3.46 2.38
CA MET A 132 10.67 3.15 1.26
C MET A 132 9.51 2.34 1.83
N ASN A 133 8.40 3.02 2.17
CA ASN A 133 7.08 2.46 2.48
C ASN A 133 6.97 0.91 2.54
N LEU A 134 7.67 0.31 3.53
CA LEU A 134 7.65 -1.05 4.09
C LEU A 134 6.48 -1.94 3.56
N ALA A 135 6.70 -3.22 3.16
CA ALA A 135 5.71 -4.21 2.60
C ALA A 135 4.24 -4.08 3.06
N THR A 136 3.24 -4.60 2.30
CA THR A 136 1.76 -4.37 2.45
C THR A 136 1.21 -4.12 3.86
N LEU A 137 1.85 -4.67 4.89
CA LEU A 137 1.74 -4.37 6.31
C LEU A 137 1.96 -2.90 6.74
N SER A 138 2.77 -2.09 6.06
CA SER A 138 3.15 -0.76 6.59
C SER A 138 2.41 0.42 6.00
N VAL A 139 1.91 0.29 4.78
CA VAL A 139 1.22 1.38 4.14
C VAL A 139 -0.24 1.21 4.53
N ASN A 140 -0.82 0.09 4.15
CA ASN A 140 -2.25 -0.09 4.24
C ASN A 140 -2.74 -0.29 5.70
N PRO A 141 -2.28 -1.31 6.47
CA PRO A 141 -2.63 -1.45 7.89
C PRO A 141 -2.14 -0.32 8.79
N CYS A 142 -0.94 0.22 8.56
CA CYS A 142 -0.50 1.37 9.37
C CYS A 142 -1.40 2.59 9.12
N THR A 143 -1.71 2.90 7.86
CA THR A 143 -2.67 3.97 7.53
C THR A 143 -4.01 3.70 8.22
N ALA A 144 -4.56 2.50 8.10
CA ALA A 144 -5.81 2.12 8.76
C ALA A 144 -5.77 2.32 10.29
N TYR A 145 -4.72 1.84 10.96
CA TYR A 145 -4.56 2.00 12.40
C TYR A 145 -4.50 3.49 12.78
N ARG A 146 -3.66 4.29 12.11
CA ARG A 146 -3.48 5.72 12.41
C ARG A 146 -4.78 6.49 12.20
N LEU A 147 -5.50 6.19 11.12
CA LEU A 147 -6.83 6.76 10.86
C LEU A 147 -7.80 6.48 12.01
N LEU A 148 -7.79 5.26 12.56
CA LEU A 148 -8.68 4.86 13.66
C LEU A 148 -8.24 5.40 15.03
N SER A 149 -6.97 5.78 15.21
CA SER A 149 -6.40 6.10 16.52
C SER A 149 -6.14 7.58 16.76
N ASP A 150 -5.87 8.36 15.70
CA ASP A 150 -5.25 9.68 15.86
C ASP A 150 -6.27 10.83 15.74
N PHE A 151 -7.50 10.57 15.30
CA PHE A 151 -8.47 11.62 14.91
C PHE A 151 -9.69 11.75 15.81
N GLU A 152 -10.18 10.63 16.35
CA GLU A 152 -11.33 10.58 17.26
C GLU A 152 -11.02 9.58 18.37
N GLN A 153 -11.45 9.88 19.60
CA GLN A 153 -11.38 8.92 20.70
C GLN A 153 -12.52 7.91 20.58
N LEU A 154 -12.28 6.83 19.83
CA LEU A 154 -13.28 5.78 19.60
C LEU A 154 -13.30 4.76 20.75
N ARG A 155 -14.49 4.29 21.11
CA ARG A 155 -14.71 3.25 22.13
C ARG A 155 -15.44 2.06 21.52
N PRO A 156 -15.32 0.84 22.08
CA PRO A 156 -16.14 -0.29 21.64
C PRO A 156 -17.63 0.09 21.58
N GLY A 157 -18.29 -0.27 20.47
CA GLY A 157 -19.67 0.11 20.15
C GLY A 157 -19.81 1.41 19.34
N ASP A 158 -18.81 2.31 19.34
CA ASP A 158 -18.79 3.46 18.45
C ASP A 158 -18.75 3.00 16.98
N SER A 159 -19.40 3.76 16.11
CA SER A 159 -19.41 3.46 14.69
C SER A 159 -18.49 4.34 13.86
N ILE A 160 -17.98 3.75 12.79
CA ILE A 160 -17.18 4.41 11.75
C ILE A 160 -17.78 4.10 10.37
N ILE A 161 -17.63 5.03 9.44
CA ILE A 161 -18.02 4.84 8.04
C ILE A 161 -16.81 5.01 7.12
N GLN A 162 -16.68 4.20 6.08
CA GLN A 162 -15.61 4.38 5.10
C GLN A 162 -16.11 4.14 3.68
N ASN A 163 -15.52 4.85 2.71
CA ASN A 163 -15.62 4.47 1.29
C ASN A 163 -14.36 3.74 0.82
N ALA A 164 -14.42 3.20 -0.39
CA ALA A 164 -13.38 2.32 -0.92
C ALA A 164 -13.06 1.15 0.02
N ALA A 165 -14.07 0.56 0.68
CA ALA A 165 -13.88 -0.48 1.69
C ALA A 165 -13.21 -1.76 1.14
N ASN A 166 -13.29 -1.99 -0.17
CA ASN A 166 -12.59 -3.08 -0.84
C ASN A 166 -11.08 -2.81 -1.11
N SER A 167 -10.57 -1.61 -0.82
CA SER A 167 -9.15 -1.28 -0.98
C SER A 167 -8.28 -1.99 0.07
N GLY A 168 -6.95 -1.93 -0.09
CA GLY A 168 -6.02 -2.46 0.89
C GLY A 168 -6.18 -1.81 2.28
N VAL A 169 -6.26 -0.47 2.33
CA VAL A 169 -6.55 0.27 3.57
C VAL A 169 -7.94 -0.10 4.09
N GLY A 170 -8.95 -0.13 3.22
CA GLY A 170 -10.33 -0.37 3.65
C GLY A 170 -10.55 -1.75 4.26
N GLN A 171 -9.91 -2.79 3.71
CA GLN A 171 -9.92 -4.12 4.30
C GLN A 171 -9.17 -4.17 5.63
N ALA A 172 -8.07 -3.43 5.77
CA ALA A 172 -7.36 -3.34 7.05
C ALA A 172 -8.18 -2.59 8.12
N VAL A 173 -8.88 -1.51 7.73
CA VAL A 173 -9.82 -0.79 8.61
C VAL A 173 -10.88 -1.75 9.15
N ILE A 174 -11.50 -2.58 8.29
CA ILE A 174 -12.52 -3.55 8.71
C ILE A 174 -11.98 -4.45 9.83
N GLN A 175 -10.81 -5.06 9.62
CA GLN A 175 -10.23 -6.03 10.55
C GLN A 175 -9.82 -5.37 11.87
N ILE A 176 -9.15 -4.21 11.80
CA ILE A 176 -8.69 -3.48 12.99
C ILE A 176 -9.90 -2.95 13.78
N ALA A 177 -10.90 -2.39 13.10
CA ALA A 177 -12.12 -1.91 13.74
C ALA A 177 -12.87 -3.05 14.44
N ALA A 178 -13.00 -4.22 13.81
CA ALA A 178 -13.60 -5.40 14.43
C ALA A 178 -12.83 -5.83 15.70
N ALA A 179 -11.49 -5.84 15.65
CA ALA A 179 -10.65 -6.16 16.81
C ALA A 179 -10.78 -5.13 17.95
N LEU A 180 -11.06 -3.87 17.63
CA LEU A 180 -11.32 -2.79 18.59
C LEU A 180 -12.77 -2.75 19.09
N GLY A 181 -13.63 -3.66 18.63
CA GLY A 181 -15.06 -3.68 18.98
C GLY A 181 -15.85 -2.50 18.37
N LEU A 182 -15.35 -1.89 17.29
CA LEU A 182 -16.01 -0.80 16.59
C LEU A 182 -17.01 -1.33 15.56
N ARG A 183 -18.06 -0.54 15.29
CA ARG A 183 -19.13 -0.87 14.36
C ARG A 183 -18.90 -0.25 12.98
N THR A 184 -18.69 -1.06 11.95
CA THR A 184 -18.25 -0.53 10.63
C THR A 184 -19.38 -0.45 9.59
N ILE A 185 -19.50 0.70 8.94
CA ILE A 185 -20.29 0.91 7.72
C ILE A 185 -19.33 1.01 6.54
N ASN A 186 -19.41 0.07 5.60
CA ASN A 186 -18.42 -0.13 4.55
C ASN A 186 -19.02 0.14 3.17
N VAL A 187 -18.65 1.26 2.57
CA VAL A 187 -19.16 1.68 1.26
C VAL A 187 -18.26 1.15 0.14
N VAL A 188 -18.88 0.45 -0.80
CA VAL A 188 -18.25 -0.10 -2.01
C VAL A 188 -18.91 0.46 -3.26
N ARG A 189 -18.21 0.38 -4.39
CA ARG A 189 -18.80 0.73 -5.69
C ARG A 189 -19.82 -0.33 -6.11
N ASP A 190 -20.86 0.11 -6.80
CA ASP A 190 -21.80 -0.76 -7.50
C ASP A 190 -21.07 -1.66 -8.51
N ARG A 191 -21.47 -2.93 -8.57
CA ARG A 191 -20.79 -3.97 -9.37
C ARG A 191 -21.66 -5.22 -9.55
N PRO A 192 -21.49 -6.00 -10.62
CA PRO A 192 -22.28 -7.22 -10.87
C PRO A 192 -22.10 -8.31 -9.80
N ASP A 193 -20.93 -8.43 -9.20
CA ASP A 193 -20.55 -9.47 -8.23
C ASP A 193 -20.64 -8.99 -6.77
N LEU A 194 -21.59 -8.08 -6.47
CA LEU A 194 -21.68 -7.41 -5.17
C LEU A 194 -21.83 -8.38 -4.00
N GLN A 195 -22.66 -9.42 -4.12
CA GLN A 195 -22.89 -10.36 -3.01
C GLN A 195 -21.60 -11.06 -2.58
N LYS A 196 -20.83 -11.57 -3.55
CA LYS A 196 -19.54 -12.22 -3.31
C LYS A 196 -18.55 -11.28 -2.62
N LEU A 197 -18.55 -10.00 -3.00
CA LEU A 197 -17.72 -9.00 -2.33
C LEU A 197 -18.20 -8.78 -0.89
N THR A 198 -19.50 -8.59 -0.69
CA THR A 198 -20.10 -8.38 0.63
C THR A 198 -19.76 -9.52 1.57
N ASP A 199 -19.93 -10.78 1.15
CA ASP A 199 -19.61 -11.96 1.95
C ASP A 199 -18.13 -11.96 2.34
N ARG A 200 -17.24 -11.67 1.38
CA ARG A 200 -15.80 -11.57 1.65
C ARG A 200 -15.44 -10.46 2.64
N LEU A 201 -16.10 -9.31 2.60
CA LEU A 201 -15.85 -8.23 3.56
C LEU A 201 -16.42 -8.56 4.94
N LYS A 202 -17.57 -9.24 5.01
CA LYS A 202 -18.14 -9.76 6.26
C LYS A 202 -17.23 -10.81 6.92
N ASP A 203 -16.62 -11.68 6.12
CA ASP A 203 -15.61 -12.64 6.62
C ASP A 203 -14.38 -11.95 7.24
N LEU A 204 -14.08 -10.71 6.84
CA LEU A 204 -13.02 -9.89 7.44
C LEU A 204 -13.47 -9.16 8.72
N GLY A 205 -14.76 -9.18 9.05
CA GLY A 205 -15.34 -8.50 10.21
C GLY A 205 -16.22 -7.29 9.88
N ALA A 206 -16.58 -7.05 8.62
CA ALA A 206 -17.45 -5.93 8.26
C ALA A 206 -18.87 -6.16 8.79
N GLU A 207 -19.41 -5.20 9.55
CA GLU A 207 -20.79 -5.28 10.05
C GLU A 207 -21.82 -4.96 8.97
N HIS A 208 -21.70 -3.80 8.31
CA HIS A 208 -22.57 -3.40 7.21
C HIS A 208 -21.76 -3.07 5.96
N VAL A 209 -22.27 -3.49 4.80
CA VAL A 209 -21.71 -3.18 3.48
C VAL A 209 -22.81 -2.57 2.63
N PHE A 210 -22.57 -1.38 2.09
CA PHE A 210 -23.52 -0.65 1.25
C PHE A 210 -22.84 -0.24 -0.06
N THR A 211 -23.63 -0.05 -1.12
CA THR A 211 -23.12 0.57 -2.34
C THR A 211 -23.18 2.09 -2.27
N GLU A 212 -22.42 2.77 -3.12
CA GLU A 212 -22.49 4.23 -3.32
C GLU A 212 -23.93 4.69 -3.65
N GLU A 213 -24.66 3.92 -4.47
CA GLU A 213 -26.07 4.20 -4.75
C GLU A 213 -26.95 4.04 -3.51
N ALA A 214 -26.80 2.94 -2.76
CA ALA A 214 -27.59 2.67 -1.57
C ALA A 214 -27.43 3.78 -0.51
N MET A 215 -26.22 4.33 -0.37
CA MET A 215 -25.95 5.43 0.57
C MET A 215 -26.78 6.69 0.31
N ARG A 216 -27.25 6.91 -0.91
CA ARG A 216 -28.04 8.10 -1.30
C ARG A 216 -29.53 7.93 -1.10
N LYS A 217 -29.98 6.70 -0.86
CA LYS A 217 -31.39 6.36 -0.79
C LYS A 217 -32.00 6.86 0.54
N PRO A 218 -33.24 7.40 0.53
CA PRO A 218 -33.91 7.89 1.74
C PRO A 218 -33.91 6.90 2.92
N GLU A 219 -33.93 5.61 2.62
CA GLU A 219 -33.93 4.45 3.52
C GLU A 219 -32.71 4.43 4.44
N MET A 220 -31.60 5.08 4.06
CA MET A 220 -30.46 5.26 4.97
C MET A 220 -30.83 6.07 6.21
N LYS A 221 -31.86 6.93 6.15
CA LYS A 221 -32.36 7.62 7.35
C LYS A 221 -32.94 6.63 8.36
N ASP A 222 -33.63 5.60 7.89
CA ASP A 222 -34.23 4.57 8.74
C ASP A 222 -33.17 3.66 9.36
N PHE A 223 -32.12 3.33 8.59
CA PHE A 223 -30.96 2.61 9.12
C PHE A 223 -30.38 3.30 10.37
N PHE A 224 -30.19 4.63 10.31
CA PHE A 224 -29.63 5.39 11.43
C PHE A 224 -30.61 5.68 12.58
N LYS A 225 -31.86 5.21 12.53
CA LYS A 225 -32.74 5.23 13.71
C LYS A 225 -32.31 4.19 14.73
N ASN A 226 -31.77 3.06 14.26
CA ASN A 226 -31.39 1.91 15.09
C ASN A 226 -29.88 1.64 15.09
N PHE A 227 -29.10 2.48 14.40
CA PHE A 227 -27.65 2.35 14.31
C PHE A 227 -26.97 3.67 14.71
N PRO A 228 -25.96 3.65 15.60
CA PRO A 228 -25.30 4.86 16.04
C PRO A 228 -24.67 5.58 14.84
N ARG A 229 -24.85 6.91 14.78
CA ARG A 229 -24.24 7.74 13.74
C ARG A 229 -22.71 7.68 13.88
N PRO A 230 -21.97 7.53 12.76
CA PRO A 230 -20.52 7.40 12.81
C PRO A 230 -19.86 8.66 13.36
N ARG A 231 -18.90 8.47 14.25
CA ARG A 231 -18.05 9.55 14.78
C ARG A 231 -16.89 9.87 13.85
N LEU A 232 -16.45 8.88 13.08
CA LEU A 232 -15.34 8.98 12.15
C LEU A 232 -15.76 8.49 10.76
N ALA A 233 -15.42 9.28 9.73
CA ALA A 233 -15.57 8.92 8.33
C ALA A 233 -14.20 8.85 7.65
N LEU A 234 -13.91 7.77 6.94
CA LEU A 234 -12.65 7.57 6.22
C LEU A 234 -12.89 7.66 4.72
N ASN A 235 -12.33 8.69 4.10
CA ASN A 235 -12.52 9.01 2.69
C ASN A 235 -11.24 8.75 1.87
N CYS A 236 -11.39 8.01 0.78
CA CYS A 236 -10.35 7.78 -0.23
C CYS A 236 -10.86 8.00 -1.66
N VAL A 237 -12.08 8.52 -1.85
CA VAL A 237 -12.69 8.66 -3.17
C VAL A 237 -12.76 10.12 -3.60
N GLY A 238 -13.31 11.00 -2.76
CA GLY A 238 -13.61 12.40 -3.12
C GLY A 238 -14.97 12.57 -3.80
N GLY A 239 -15.26 13.79 -4.28
CA GLY A 239 -16.49 14.13 -4.98
C GLY A 239 -17.77 13.80 -4.20
N ARG A 240 -18.83 13.42 -4.92
CA ARG A 240 -20.15 13.10 -4.33
C ARG A 240 -20.08 12.00 -3.27
N SER A 241 -19.22 10.99 -3.44
CA SER A 241 -19.03 9.92 -2.44
C SER A 241 -18.61 10.50 -1.09
N SER A 242 -17.67 11.45 -1.08
CA SER A 242 -17.23 12.12 0.16
C SER A 242 -18.33 12.96 0.81
N THR A 243 -19.18 13.61 0.01
CA THR A 243 -20.31 14.39 0.53
C THR A 243 -21.37 13.49 1.18
N GLU A 244 -21.63 12.31 0.63
CA GLU A 244 -22.54 11.34 1.25
C GLU A 244 -21.96 10.77 2.55
N LEU A 245 -20.67 10.42 2.61
CA LEU A 245 -20.04 10.05 3.89
C LEU A 245 -20.24 11.13 4.97
N MET A 246 -19.97 12.39 4.61
CA MET A 246 -20.12 13.53 5.51
C MET A 246 -21.57 13.73 5.96
N ARG A 247 -22.54 13.53 5.07
CA ARG A 247 -23.98 13.61 5.38
C ARG A 247 -24.36 12.66 6.51
N HIS A 248 -23.71 11.49 6.58
CA HIS A 248 -24.02 10.46 7.56
C HIS A 248 -23.31 10.60 8.89
N LEU A 249 -22.25 11.41 9.00
CA LEU A 249 -21.58 11.70 10.26
C LEU A 249 -22.53 12.22 11.34
N GLY A 250 -22.26 11.78 12.57
CA GLY A 250 -22.84 12.33 13.79
C GLY A 250 -22.36 13.74 14.08
N TYR A 251 -22.98 14.39 15.07
CA TYR A 251 -22.57 15.72 15.53
C TYR A 251 -21.12 15.70 16.03
N SER A 252 -20.35 16.74 15.71
CA SER A 252 -18.91 16.89 16.00
C SER A 252 -18.01 15.82 15.40
N GLY A 253 -18.51 15.03 14.44
CA GLY A 253 -17.76 13.95 13.78
C GLY A 253 -16.66 14.45 12.85
N THR A 254 -15.64 13.62 12.65
CA THR A 254 -14.50 13.93 11.78
C THR A 254 -14.54 13.09 10.50
N MET A 255 -14.36 13.72 9.33
CA MET A 255 -14.01 13.02 8.10
C MET A 255 -12.53 13.20 7.78
N VAL A 256 -11.81 12.09 7.66
CA VAL A 256 -10.38 12.06 7.32
C VAL A 256 -10.21 11.59 5.88
N THR A 257 -9.55 12.41 5.06
CA THR A 257 -9.20 12.08 3.68
C THR A 257 -7.75 11.62 3.59
N TYR A 258 -7.53 10.38 3.13
CA TYR A 258 -6.20 9.79 2.97
C TYR A 258 -5.86 9.41 1.52
N GLY A 259 -6.79 9.66 0.60
CA GLY A 259 -6.61 9.45 -0.83
C GLY A 259 -7.75 10.06 -1.65
N GLY A 260 -7.63 10.00 -2.97
CA GLY A 260 -8.58 10.63 -3.89
C GLY A 260 -8.70 9.86 -5.20
N MET A 261 -9.22 8.63 -5.14
CA MET A 261 -9.30 7.72 -6.29
C MET A 261 -10.13 8.26 -7.44
N ALA A 262 -11.13 9.12 -7.19
CA ALA A 262 -11.92 9.74 -8.25
C ALA A 262 -11.25 11.00 -8.86
N LYS A 263 -10.13 11.48 -8.28
CA LYS A 263 -9.49 12.76 -8.63
C LYS A 263 -10.45 13.96 -8.58
N GLN A 264 -11.49 13.86 -7.75
CA GLN A 264 -12.48 14.92 -7.52
C GLN A 264 -12.25 15.55 -6.15
N PRO A 265 -12.41 16.87 -6.02
CA PRO A 265 -12.25 17.55 -4.73
C PRO A 265 -13.31 17.06 -3.73
N VAL A 266 -12.98 17.20 -2.45
CA VAL A 266 -13.97 17.03 -1.38
C VAL A 266 -14.81 18.29 -1.29
N THR A 267 -16.13 18.14 -1.36
CA THR A 267 -17.09 19.25 -1.23
C THR A 267 -17.85 19.11 0.08
N ALA A 268 -17.90 20.20 0.84
CA ALA A 268 -18.49 20.26 2.17
C ALA A 268 -19.56 21.34 2.23
N SER A 269 -20.74 21.02 2.77
CA SER A 269 -21.80 22.01 2.91
C SER A 269 -21.56 22.91 4.11
N VAL A 270 -21.85 24.20 3.95
CA VAL A 270 -21.80 25.19 5.05
C VAL A 270 -22.61 24.72 6.26
N SER A 271 -23.79 24.14 6.00
CA SER A 271 -24.65 23.58 7.04
C SER A 271 -24.01 22.44 7.84
N SER A 272 -23.12 21.64 7.23
CA SER A 272 -22.43 20.55 7.95
C SER A 272 -21.40 21.12 8.93
N PHE A 273 -20.75 22.22 8.59
CA PHE A 273 -19.84 22.89 9.53
C PHE A 273 -20.61 23.59 10.65
N ILE A 274 -21.62 24.40 10.31
CA ILE A 274 -22.30 25.25 11.29
C ILE A 274 -23.21 24.44 12.22
N PHE A 275 -24.02 23.53 11.69
CA PHE A 275 -25.09 22.88 12.46
C PHE A 275 -24.75 21.46 12.91
N LYS A 276 -23.70 20.86 12.36
CA LYS A 276 -23.21 19.53 12.77
C LYS A 276 -21.80 19.54 13.35
N ASP A 277 -21.09 20.68 13.35
CA ASP A 277 -19.71 20.78 13.84
C ASP A 277 -18.76 19.76 13.18
N ILE A 278 -18.95 19.48 11.89
CA ILE A 278 -18.13 18.49 11.19
C ILE A 278 -16.70 19.01 10.98
N LYS A 279 -15.71 18.15 11.26
CA LYS A 279 -14.29 18.42 11.05
C LYS A 279 -13.80 17.70 9.80
N LEU A 280 -13.04 18.39 8.95
CA LEU A 280 -12.37 17.78 7.79
C LEU A 280 -10.86 17.77 8.01
N ARG A 281 -10.24 16.61 7.85
CA ARG A 281 -8.79 16.43 8.03
C ARG A 281 -8.18 15.67 6.86
N GLY A 282 -6.89 15.90 6.63
CA GLY A 282 -6.07 15.08 5.75
C GLY A 282 -5.18 14.14 6.58
N PHE A 283 -4.85 12.98 6.03
CA PHE A 283 -3.83 12.10 6.59
C PHE A 283 -2.85 11.66 5.50
N TRP A 284 -1.55 11.81 5.77
CA TRP A 284 -0.49 11.37 4.87
C TRP A 284 0.55 10.57 5.64
N VAL A 285 0.54 9.24 5.43
CA VAL A 285 1.41 8.31 6.16
C VAL A 285 2.89 8.63 6.00
N SER A 286 3.34 9.09 4.82
CA SER A 286 4.74 9.45 4.61
C SER A 286 5.14 10.68 5.41
N GLN A 287 4.25 11.67 5.56
CA GLN A 287 4.52 12.84 6.41
C GLN A 287 4.52 12.45 7.89
N TRP A 288 3.54 11.66 8.33
CA TRP A 288 3.48 11.14 9.70
C TRP A 288 4.78 10.41 10.10
N LYS A 289 5.32 9.58 9.19
CA LYS A 289 6.62 8.90 9.41
C LYS A 289 7.77 9.89 9.54
N LYS A 290 7.82 10.94 8.70
CA LYS A 290 8.87 11.98 8.77
C LYS A 290 8.82 12.72 10.10
N ASP A 291 7.64 13.17 10.51
CA ASP A 291 7.44 13.95 11.73
C ASP A 291 7.86 13.14 12.98
N LYS A 292 7.60 11.83 12.97
CA LYS A 292 8.02 10.93 14.06
C LYS A 292 9.48 10.50 13.97
N GLY A 293 10.06 10.45 12.77
CA GLY A 293 11.48 10.23 12.56
C GLY A 293 12.37 11.38 13.05
N THR A 294 11.82 12.60 13.21
CA THR A 294 12.53 13.76 13.77
C THR A 294 12.48 13.86 15.31
N GLU A 295 11.59 13.13 15.98
CA GLU A 295 11.45 13.11 17.45
C GLU A 295 12.07 11.87 18.12
N SER A 296 12.73 10.97 17.38
CA SER A 296 13.28 9.73 17.94
C SER A 296 14.57 9.30 17.25
N PRO A 297 15.59 8.82 17.99
CA PRO A 297 16.78 8.23 17.39
C PRO A 297 16.38 7.06 16.46
N PRO A 298 17.21 6.75 15.44
CA PRO A 298 16.84 5.89 14.33
C PRO A 298 16.15 4.61 14.81
N LEU A 299 15.02 4.27 14.16
CA LEU A 299 14.13 3.11 14.35
C LEU A 299 14.86 1.75 14.30
N THR A 300 15.81 1.58 15.21
CA THR A 300 16.73 0.44 15.34
C THR A 300 16.75 -0.09 16.76
N SER A 301 16.20 0.64 17.74
CA SER A 301 15.91 0.13 19.09
C SER A 301 15.03 1.10 19.88
N GLY A 302 14.11 0.58 20.69
CA GLY A 302 13.37 1.36 21.69
C GLY A 302 11.97 0.80 22.06
N PRO A 303 11.43 1.12 23.26
CA PRO A 303 10.13 0.61 23.72
C PRO A 303 8.96 1.03 22.82
N ALA A 304 8.97 2.23 22.25
CA ALA A 304 7.91 2.71 21.37
C ALA A 304 7.89 2.00 20.00
N TYR A 305 9.05 1.62 19.46
CA TYR A 305 9.16 0.77 18.28
C TYR A 305 8.67 -0.64 18.60
N GLU A 306 9.04 -1.22 19.75
CA GLU A 306 8.50 -2.49 20.17
C GLU A 306 7.00 -2.42 20.42
N THR A 307 6.43 -1.35 20.98
CA THR A 307 4.97 -1.21 21.11
C THR A 307 4.29 -1.07 19.75
N GLN A 308 4.82 -0.28 18.82
CA GLN A 308 4.21 -0.10 17.49
C GLN A 308 4.39 -1.34 16.60
N LYS A 309 5.56 -1.98 16.65
CA LYS A 309 5.82 -3.28 16.04
C LYS A 309 4.90 -4.32 16.68
N ASN A 310 4.83 -4.42 18.00
CA ASN A 310 3.94 -5.37 18.66
C ASN A 310 2.47 -5.04 18.43
N GLU A 311 2.03 -3.81 18.23
CA GLU A 311 0.61 -3.52 17.97
C GLU A 311 0.24 -3.68 16.49
N VAL A 312 1.05 -3.17 15.56
CA VAL A 312 0.78 -3.26 14.11
C VAL A 312 1.20 -4.62 13.55
N VAL A 313 2.36 -5.14 13.97
CA VAL A 313 2.80 -6.50 13.66
C VAL A 313 1.99 -7.50 14.48
N ASN A 314 1.68 -7.38 15.78
CA ASN A 314 0.78 -8.38 16.37
C ASN A 314 -0.66 -8.25 15.87
N ALA A 315 -1.24 -7.08 15.57
CA ALA A 315 -2.57 -7.05 14.97
C ALA A 315 -2.57 -7.68 13.56
N GLY A 316 -1.57 -7.35 12.73
CA GLY A 316 -1.41 -7.92 11.38
C GLY A 316 -0.99 -9.40 11.38
N PHE A 317 -0.11 -9.80 12.30
CA PHE A 317 0.44 -11.15 12.46
C PHE A 317 -0.52 -12.05 13.21
N GLN A 318 -1.18 -11.61 14.29
CA GLN A 318 -2.26 -12.37 14.93
C GLN A 318 -3.41 -12.61 13.96
N PHE A 319 -3.78 -11.62 13.14
CA PHE A 319 -4.80 -11.84 12.12
C PHE A 319 -4.33 -12.80 11.02
N TRP A 320 -3.14 -12.58 10.45
CA TRP A 320 -2.57 -13.47 9.42
C TRP A 320 -2.38 -14.90 9.95
N TRP A 321 -1.95 -15.05 11.20
CA TRP A 321 -1.78 -16.30 11.93
C TRP A 321 -3.14 -16.98 12.22
N GLN A 322 -4.13 -16.26 12.76
CA GLN A 322 -5.48 -16.78 12.98
C GLN A 322 -6.18 -17.16 11.66
N ARG A 323 -5.92 -16.45 10.57
CA ARG A 323 -6.39 -16.80 9.23
C ARG A 323 -5.73 -18.09 8.75
N ARG A 324 -4.41 -18.22 8.88
CA ARG A 324 -3.66 -19.44 8.53
C ARG A 324 -4.11 -20.64 9.37
N GLU A 325 -4.34 -20.46 10.66
CA GLU A 325 -4.89 -21.50 11.56
C GLU A 325 -6.30 -21.90 11.15
N ARG A 326 -7.18 -20.95 10.79
CA ARG A 326 -8.52 -21.26 10.25
C ARG A 326 -8.47 -21.99 8.90
N GLU A 327 -7.56 -21.60 8.01
CA GLU A 327 -7.35 -22.26 6.71
C GLU A 327 -6.78 -23.69 6.90
N ASN A 328 -5.84 -23.86 7.84
CA ASN A 328 -5.29 -25.17 8.23
C ASN A 328 -6.34 -26.07 8.90
N TRP A 329 -7.16 -25.52 9.79
CA TRP A 329 -8.26 -26.23 10.44
C TRP A 329 -9.33 -26.67 9.43
N ARG A 330 -9.70 -25.82 8.47
CA ARG A 330 -10.63 -26.17 7.37
C ARG A 330 -10.05 -27.27 6.47
N ALA A 331 -8.74 -27.21 6.17
CA ALA A 331 -8.06 -28.24 5.40
C ALA A 331 -8.01 -29.60 6.14
N GLN A 332 -7.89 -29.60 7.47
CA GLN A 332 -7.94 -30.82 8.30
C GLN A 332 -9.36 -31.42 8.39
N GLN A 333 -10.41 -30.60 8.25
CA GLN A 333 -11.81 -31.03 8.26
C GLN A 333 -12.35 -31.45 6.87
N GLY A 334 -11.48 -31.54 5.85
CA GLY A 334 -11.88 -31.93 4.49
C GLY A 334 -12.81 -30.94 3.78
N GLN A 335 -12.93 -29.70 4.28
CA GLN A 335 -13.73 -28.66 3.62
C GLN A 335 -12.94 -28.09 2.43
N PRO A 336 -13.51 -28.06 1.21
CA PRO A 336 -12.78 -27.63 0.03
C PRO A 336 -12.35 -26.16 0.15
N SER A 337 -11.10 -25.88 -0.19
CA SER A 337 -10.64 -24.51 -0.40
C SER A 337 -11.29 -23.97 -1.68
N HIS A 338 -12.01 -22.85 -1.58
CA HIS A 338 -12.57 -22.18 -2.77
C HIS A 338 -11.48 -21.44 -3.55
N ASN A 339 -10.53 -22.19 -4.11
CA ASN A 339 -9.75 -21.76 -5.27
C ASN A 339 -10.42 -22.35 -6.51
N HIS A 340 -11.38 -21.63 -7.09
CA HIS A 340 -11.82 -21.94 -8.44
C HIS A 340 -10.74 -21.51 -9.43
N HIS A 341 -9.90 -22.47 -9.80
CA HIS A 341 -9.18 -22.45 -11.07
C HIS A 341 -10.24 -22.36 -12.18
N ILE A 342 -10.25 -21.25 -12.91
CA ILE A 342 -11.05 -21.11 -14.13
C ILE A 342 -10.27 -21.85 -15.23
N PRO A 343 -10.73 -22.99 -15.76
CA PRO A 343 -10.12 -23.55 -16.96
C PRO A 343 -10.38 -22.61 -18.15
N PRO A 344 -9.43 -22.43 -19.08
CA PRO A 344 -9.65 -21.57 -20.24
C PRO A 344 -10.78 -22.12 -21.10
N GLN A 345 -11.80 -21.29 -21.37
CA GLN A 345 -12.88 -21.67 -22.29
C GLN A 345 -12.35 -21.77 -23.74
N PRO A 346 -12.82 -22.75 -24.54
CA PRO A 346 -12.43 -22.86 -25.93
C PRO A 346 -13.01 -21.71 -26.76
N ARG A 347 -12.16 -21.09 -27.58
CA ARG A 347 -12.56 -20.07 -28.57
C ARG A 347 -13.58 -20.67 -29.55
N LYS A 348 -14.82 -20.17 -29.55
CA LYS A 348 -15.76 -20.40 -30.65
C LYS A 348 -15.34 -19.56 -31.85
N MET A 349 -15.10 -20.20 -32.99
CA MET A 349 -14.99 -19.51 -34.29
C MET A 349 -16.36 -18.90 -34.66
N PRO A 350 -16.42 -17.73 -35.29
CA PRO A 350 -17.68 -17.17 -35.77
C PRO A 350 -18.18 -17.96 -36.99
N ALA A 351 -19.44 -18.39 -36.93
CA ALA A 351 -20.16 -18.95 -38.06
C ALA A 351 -20.45 -17.86 -39.11
N ARG A 352 -20.34 -18.24 -40.38
CA ARG A 352 -20.67 -17.41 -41.54
C ARG A 352 -22.17 -17.12 -41.62
N GLY A 353 -22.50 -15.89 -42.01
CA GLY A 353 -23.78 -15.50 -42.62
C GLY A 353 -24.79 -14.94 -41.65
N GLU A 354 -25.08 -13.63 -41.73
CA GLU A 354 -26.21 -13.13 -42.52
C GLU A 354 -26.28 -11.59 -42.55
N ARG A 355 -26.52 -11.11 -43.77
CA ARG A 355 -27.12 -9.87 -44.28
C ARG A 355 -27.12 -8.59 -43.42
N VAL A 356 -26.42 -7.61 -43.98
CA VAL A 356 -26.66 -6.17 -43.81
C VAL A 356 -28.06 -5.83 -44.31
N ASP A 357 -28.85 -5.17 -43.47
CA ASP A 357 -30.01 -4.40 -43.95
C ASP A 357 -29.85 -2.93 -43.56
N ARG A 358 -30.10 -2.06 -44.55
CA ARG A 358 -30.02 -0.60 -44.45
C ARG A 358 -31.44 -0.07 -44.27
N GLY A 359 -31.65 0.86 -43.35
CA GLY A 359 -32.81 1.74 -43.42
C GLY A 359 -33.18 2.44 -42.11
N ASN A 360 -33.15 3.78 -42.15
CA ASN A 360 -33.98 4.80 -41.48
C ASN A 360 -34.76 4.35 -40.22
N ILE A 361 -34.68 5.00 -39.05
CA ILE A 361 -34.85 6.44 -38.72
C ILE A 361 -34.05 6.73 -37.45
#